data_AF-A0A673CJ64-F1
#
_entry.id   AF-A0A673CJ64-F1
#
_cell.length_a   1.000
_cell.length_b   1.000
_cell.length_c   1.000
_cell.angle_alpha   90.00
_cell.angle_beta   90.00
_cell.angle_gamma   90.00
#
_symmetry.space_group_name_H-M   'P 1'
#
loop_
_entity.id
_entity.type
_entity.pdbx_description
1 polymer ?
#
loop_
_entity_poly.entity_id
_entity_poly.type
_entity_poly.pdbx_seq_one_letter_code
_entity_poly.pdbx_strand_id
1 'polypeptide(L)'
;MSPEVALHRISPELRPLLCSVVRNGRVGLDSTNCLRVTDLKTGCTSLTPGPCCDRFKLHIPYAGETLKWDIIFNARYPELPPDFIFGEDAEFLPEPSELPHLVQWDAGNSECLLQLVKELIQQYHHYQCQRLRESSRLLFEYDSLLEDPNYGRNMEIYAGRKNSWTGEFSARFLLKLPVDFSNIPIYLLKDTTLDPGEDVALLSVSFEDAEATQVFPKLYLSPSIEHALGGSSALHIPAFPSGGCLIDYVPQVCQLLTNKVQYVIQGYHKRREYIAAFLSHFGTGVVEYDAEGFTKLTLLLMWKDFCFLLLCASQ
;
A
#
# COMPACT_ATOMS: atom_id res chain seq x y z
N MET A 1 -5.50 -15.37 -10.61
CA MET A 1 -5.52 -15.13 -12.08
C MET A 1 -4.79 -13.82 -12.32
N SER A 2 -3.89 -13.73 -13.30
CA SER A 2 -3.26 -12.44 -13.59
C SER A 2 -4.31 -11.46 -14.13
N PRO A 3 -4.13 -10.15 -13.94
CA PRO A 3 -5.13 -9.18 -14.40
C PRO A 3 -5.31 -9.18 -15.91
N GLU A 4 -4.23 -9.44 -16.68
CA GLU A 4 -4.29 -9.56 -18.14
C GLU A 4 -5.24 -10.68 -18.59
N VAL A 5 -5.15 -11.86 -17.96
CA VAL A 5 -6.03 -13.00 -18.25
C VAL A 5 -7.49 -12.68 -17.89
N ALA A 6 -7.73 -11.92 -16.82
CA ALA A 6 -9.07 -11.48 -16.46
C ALA A 6 -9.65 -10.54 -17.54
N LEU A 7 -8.87 -9.55 -17.99
CA LEU A 7 -9.29 -8.56 -18.99
C LEU A 7 -9.66 -9.18 -20.34
N HIS A 8 -9.04 -10.30 -20.73
CA HIS A 8 -9.38 -11.01 -21.97
C HIS A 8 -10.75 -11.70 -21.93
N ARG A 9 -11.29 -12.00 -20.75
CA ARG A 9 -12.58 -12.70 -20.58
C ARG A 9 -13.78 -11.75 -20.47
N ILE A 10 -13.53 -10.51 -20.08
CA ILE A 10 -14.56 -9.47 -19.90
C ILE A 10 -15.10 -8.98 -21.24
N SER A 11 -16.39 -8.64 -21.26
CA SER A 11 -17.05 -8.01 -22.42
C SER A 11 -16.23 -6.82 -22.93
N PRO A 12 -15.98 -6.70 -24.25
CA PRO A 12 -15.12 -5.65 -24.81
C PRO A 12 -15.49 -4.23 -24.37
N GLU A 13 -16.78 -3.95 -24.23
CA GLU A 13 -17.31 -2.62 -23.87
C GLU A 13 -17.05 -2.26 -22.39
N LEU A 14 -16.99 -3.26 -21.50
CA LEU A 14 -16.70 -3.06 -20.07
C LEU A 14 -15.19 -3.09 -19.75
N ARG A 15 -14.38 -3.57 -20.69
CA ARG A 15 -12.93 -3.75 -20.50
C ARG A 15 -12.21 -2.44 -20.13
N PRO A 16 -12.49 -1.27 -20.73
CA PRO A 16 -11.82 -0.02 -20.36
C PRO A 16 -11.99 0.33 -18.88
N LEU A 17 -13.19 0.12 -18.33
CA LEU A 17 -13.52 0.37 -16.92
C LEU A 17 -12.66 -0.51 -16.00
N LEU A 18 -12.61 -1.81 -16.28
CA LEU A 18 -11.84 -2.75 -15.46
C LEU A 18 -10.32 -2.56 -15.63
N CYS A 19 -9.86 -2.19 -16.83
CA CYS A 19 -8.47 -1.84 -17.09
C CYS A 19 -8.01 -0.69 -16.18
N SER A 20 -8.83 0.37 -16.07
CA SER A 20 -8.56 1.49 -15.16
C SER A 20 -8.46 1.02 -13.71
N VAL A 21 -9.45 0.25 -13.23
CA VAL A 21 -9.45 -0.29 -11.86
C VAL A 21 -8.23 -1.14 -11.56
N VAL A 22 -7.81 -2.01 -12.47
CA VAL A 22 -6.65 -2.89 -12.25
C VAL A 22 -5.33 -2.13 -12.29
N ARG A 23 -5.17 -1.19 -13.23
CA ARG A 23 -3.90 -0.51 -13.48
C ARG A 23 -3.70 0.71 -12.57
N ASN A 24 -4.79 1.44 -12.32
CA ASN A 24 -4.80 2.71 -11.60
C ASN A 24 -5.45 2.58 -10.21
N GLY A 25 -6.02 1.41 -9.88
CA GLY A 25 -6.68 1.13 -8.60
C GLY A 25 -5.73 0.98 -7.44
N ARG A 26 -5.07 2.07 -7.12
CA ARG A 26 -4.53 2.32 -5.78
C ARG A 26 -5.62 3.03 -5.01
N VAL A 27 -6.22 2.34 -4.04
CA VAL A 27 -7.22 2.92 -3.16
C VAL A 27 -6.81 2.70 -1.73
N GLY A 28 -7.03 3.72 -0.91
CA GLY A 28 -6.64 3.71 0.48
C GLY A 28 -5.14 3.88 0.72
N LEU A 29 -4.72 3.60 1.96
CA LEU A 29 -3.34 3.73 2.43
C LEU A 29 -2.47 2.53 2.08
N ASP A 30 -3.06 1.34 1.97
CA ASP A 30 -2.38 0.14 1.48
C ASP A 30 -2.28 0.11 -0.06
N SER A 31 -2.01 1.26 -0.65
CA SER A 31 -1.86 1.47 -2.10
C SER A 31 -0.72 0.68 -2.72
N THR A 32 0.12 0.05 -1.89
CA THR A 32 1.16 -0.90 -2.32
C THR A 32 0.56 -2.20 -2.86
N ASN A 33 -0.63 -2.59 -2.38
CA ASN A 33 -1.39 -3.72 -2.91
C ASN A 33 -2.40 -3.22 -3.95
N CYS A 34 -2.24 -3.64 -5.21
CA CYS A 34 -3.21 -3.32 -6.25
C CYS A 34 -4.56 -4.00 -6.00
N LEU A 35 -5.65 -3.35 -6.43
CA LEU A 35 -6.96 -3.99 -6.54
C LEU A 35 -6.86 -5.29 -7.34
N ARG A 36 -7.41 -6.39 -6.80
CA ARG A 36 -7.40 -7.70 -7.47
C ARG A 36 -8.81 -8.10 -7.87
N VAL A 37 -8.91 -8.76 -9.01
CA VAL A 37 -10.19 -9.23 -9.55
C VAL A 37 -10.20 -10.76 -9.60
N THR A 38 -11.26 -11.35 -9.07
CA THR A 38 -11.49 -12.80 -9.05
C THR A 38 -12.94 -13.12 -9.42
N ASP A 39 -13.29 -14.42 -9.45
CA ASP A 39 -14.65 -14.91 -9.65
C ASP A 39 -15.39 -14.34 -10.86
N LEU A 40 -14.69 -14.22 -12.00
CA LEU A 40 -15.29 -13.77 -13.25
C LEU A 40 -16.39 -14.74 -13.71
N LYS A 41 -17.60 -14.20 -13.83
CA LYS A 41 -18.79 -14.91 -14.30
C LYS A 41 -19.47 -14.10 -15.41
N THR A 42 -20.31 -14.78 -16.19
CA THR A 42 -21.18 -14.15 -17.18
C THR A 42 -22.63 -14.23 -16.70
N GLY A 43 -23.36 -13.12 -16.79
CA GLY A 43 -24.81 -13.07 -16.71
C GLY A 43 -25.49 -13.33 -18.05
N CYS A 44 -24.73 -13.50 -19.13
CA CYS A 44 -25.27 -13.82 -20.44
C CYS A 44 -25.66 -15.29 -20.56
N THR A 45 -26.47 -15.59 -21.56
CA THR A 45 -26.76 -16.97 -21.99
C THR A 45 -25.49 -17.72 -22.39
N SER A 46 -25.41 -19.01 -22.09
CA SER A 46 -24.25 -19.86 -22.43
C SER A 46 -23.93 -19.94 -23.93
N LEU A 47 -24.87 -19.55 -24.78
CA LEU A 47 -24.71 -19.50 -26.24
C LEU A 47 -24.05 -18.20 -26.73
N THR A 48 -23.81 -17.22 -25.87
CA THR A 48 -23.18 -15.96 -26.26
C THR A 48 -21.72 -16.21 -26.69
N PRO A 49 -21.35 -15.93 -27.96
CA PRO A 49 -20.01 -16.19 -28.44
C PRO A 49 -19.02 -15.16 -27.90
N GLY A 50 -17.77 -15.58 -27.69
CA GLY A 50 -16.66 -14.70 -27.31
C GLY A 50 -16.67 -14.22 -25.86
N PRO A 51 -15.84 -13.22 -25.52
CA PRO A 51 -15.74 -12.66 -24.18
C PRO A 51 -17.05 -11.97 -23.76
N CYS A 52 -17.69 -12.49 -22.71
CA CYS A 52 -18.99 -12.00 -22.24
C CYS A 52 -19.11 -11.96 -20.71
N CYS A 53 -17.98 -12.04 -19.98
CA CYS A 53 -18.02 -11.86 -18.53
C CYS A 53 -18.33 -10.38 -18.20
N ASP A 54 -19.24 -10.19 -17.25
CA ASP A 54 -19.75 -8.90 -16.77
C ASP A 54 -19.92 -8.86 -15.24
N ARG A 55 -19.64 -9.97 -14.54
CA ARG A 55 -19.75 -10.09 -13.08
C ARG A 55 -18.41 -10.53 -12.52
N PHE A 56 -17.94 -9.89 -11.48
CA PHE A 56 -16.67 -10.22 -10.87
C PHE A 56 -16.62 -9.80 -9.40
N LYS A 57 -15.68 -10.39 -8.66
CA LYS A 57 -15.40 -10.02 -7.29
C LYS A 57 -14.15 -9.13 -7.25
N LEU A 58 -14.27 -7.96 -6.65
CA LEU A 58 -13.19 -7.01 -6.42
C LEU A 58 -12.65 -7.20 -5.01
N HIS A 59 -11.34 -7.40 -4.91
CA HIS A 59 -10.59 -7.47 -3.67
C HIS A 59 -9.91 -6.12 -3.43
N ILE A 60 -10.36 -5.42 -2.39
CA ILE A 60 -9.94 -4.07 -2.04
C ILE A 60 -9.14 -4.14 -0.73
N PRO A 61 -7.83 -3.80 -0.73
CA PRO A 61 -7.09 -3.67 0.51
C PRO A 61 -7.58 -2.41 1.26
N TYR A 62 -7.90 -2.58 2.54
CA TYR A 62 -8.38 -1.48 3.39
C TYR A 62 -8.02 -1.77 4.85
N ALA A 63 -7.37 -0.83 5.53
CA ALA A 63 -6.95 -0.93 6.93
C ALA A 63 -6.17 -2.23 7.27
N GLY A 64 -5.45 -2.82 6.31
CA GLY A 64 -4.73 -4.10 6.49
C GLY A 64 -5.61 -5.35 6.40
N GLU A 65 -6.89 -5.21 6.07
CA GLU A 65 -7.79 -6.30 5.68
C GLU A 65 -8.05 -6.27 4.16
N THR A 66 -8.77 -7.26 3.64
CA THR A 66 -9.23 -7.27 2.24
C THR A 66 -10.75 -7.33 2.17
N LEU A 67 -11.37 -6.23 1.76
CA LEU A 67 -12.80 -6.20 1.43
C LEU A 67 -13.04 -6.98 0.13
N LYS A 68 -14.15 -7.71 0.07
CA LYS A 68 -14.53 -8.54 -1.07
C LYS A 68 -15.91 -8.13 -1.56
N TRP A 69 -15.95 -7.29 -2.58
CA TRP A 69 -17.21 -6.77 -3.12
C TRP A 69 -17.52 -7.42 -4.45
N ASP A 70 -18.76 -7.88 -4.63
CA ASP A 70 -19.22 -8.36 -5.94
C ASP A 70 -19.73 -7.16 -6.74
N ILE A 71 -19.22 -7.02 -7.96
CA ILE A 71 -19.61 -5.98 -8.91
C ILE A 71 -20.31 -6.63 -10.10
N ILE A 72 -21.49 -6.11 -10.42
CA ILE A 72 -22.40 -6.70 -11.39
C ILE A 72 -22.71 -5.68 -12.47
N PHE A 73 -22.24 -5.93 -13.69
CA PHE A 73 -22.68 -5.25 -14.90
C PHE A 73 -23.63 -6.15 -15.70
N ASN A 74 -24.18 -5.58 -16.77
CA ASN A 74 -24.89 -6.31 -17.81
C ASN A 74 -24.20 -6.08 -19.16
N ALA A 75 -23.57 -7.10 -19.72
CA ALA A 75 -22.84 -6.98 -20.99
C ALA A 75 -23.72 -6.58 -22.19
N ARG A 76 -25.04 -6.70 -22.10
CA ARG A 76 -25.96 -6.26 -23.17
C ARG A 76 -26.35 -4.78 -23.09
N TYR A 77 -26.10 -4.16 -21.95
CA TYR A 77 -26.44 -2.77 -21.65
C TYR A 77 -25.24 -2.12 -20.91
N PRO A 78 -24.08 -2.01 -21.58
CA PRO A 78 -22.83 -1.51 -20.97
C PRO A 78 -22.92 -0.06 -20.46
N GLU A 79 -23.92 0.70 -20.94
CA GLU A 79 -24.19 2.08 -20.55
C GLU A 79 -24.80 2.20 -19.14
N LEU A 80 -25.36 1.12 -18.60
CA LEU A 80 -25.97 1.12 -17.28
C LEU A 80 -24.90 1.04 -16.17
N PRO A 81 -25.11 1.70 -15.02
CA PRO A 81 -24.22 1.59 -13.88
C PRO A 81 -24.21 0.16 -13.29
N PRO A 82 -23.14 -0.23 -12.59
CA PRO A 82 -23.07 -1.52 -11.93
C PRO A 82 -23.86 -1.56 -10.63
N ASP A 83 -24.24 -2.77 -10.21
CA ASP A 83 -24.69 -3.06 -8.84
C ASP A 83 -23.51 -3.58 -7.99
N PHE A 84 -23.58 -3.32 -6.68
CA PHE A 84 -22.58 -3.75 -5.69
C PHE A 84 -23.21 -4.65 -4.61
N ILE A 85 -22.46 -5.66 -4.18
CA ILE A 85 -22.75 -6.46 -2.98
C ILE A 85 -21.54 -6.41 -2.05
N PHE A 86 -21.72 -5.89 -0.84
CA PHE A 86 -20.65 -5.61 0.12
C PHE A 86 -20.21 -6.80 0.98
N GLY A 87 -20.30 -8.01 0.42
CA GLY A 87 -19.79 -9.23 1.05
C GLY A 87 -20.41 -9.50 2.42
N GLU A 88 -19.56 -9.59 3.45
CA GLU A 88 -19.99 -9.93 4.81
C GLU A 88 -20.65 -8.75 5.52
N ASP A 89 -20.32 -7.50 5.17
CA ASP A 89 -20.79 -6.27 5.83
C ASP A 89 -22.20 -5.84 5.40
N ALA A 90 -23.20 -6.63 5.78
CA ALA A 90 -24.61 -6.40 5.48
C ALA A 90 -25.18 -5.09 6.06
N GLU A 91 -24.53 -4.50 7.07
CA GLU A 91 -24.94 -3.24 7.69
C GLU A 91 -24.34 -2.00 7.01
N PHE A 92 -23.42 -2.19 6.06
CA PHE A 92 -22.88 -1.08 5.29
C PHE A 92 -23.90 -0.64 4.24
N LEU A 93 -24.53 0.51 4.47
CA LEU A 93 -25.53 1.13 3.61
C LEU A 93 -24.99 2.48 3.11
N PRO A 94 -24.28 2.53 1.96
CA PRO A 94 -23.76 3.79 1.43
C PRO A 94 -24.92 4.71 0.99
N GLU A 95 -24.81 5.99 1.32
CA GLU A 95 -25.82 7.00 0.96
C GLU A 95 -25.69 7.39 -0.52
N PRO A 96 -26.70 7.13 -1.38
CA PRO A 96 -26.59 7.41 -2.82
C PRO A 96 -26.36 8.88 -3.17
N SER A 97 -26.79 9.83 -2.32
CA SER A 97 -26.58 11.27 -2.57
C SER A 97 -25.11 11.69 -2.54
N GLU A 98 -24.26 10.90 -1.89
CA GLU A 98 -22.82 11.12 -1.75
C GLU A 98 -22.01 10.28 -2.75
N LEU A 99 -22.67 9.67 -3.74
CA LEU A 99 -22.05 8.91 -4.82
C LEU A 99 -22.28 9.61 -6.17
N PRO A 100 -21.71 10.80 -6.42
CA PRO A 100 -21.98 11.55 -7.65
C PRO A 100 -21.57 10.78 -8.91
N HIS A 101 -20.55 9.91 -8.87
CA HIS A 101 -20.18 9.09 -10.02
C HIS A 101 -21.16 7.94 -10.28
N LEU A 102 -22.00 7.56 -9.30
CA LEU A 102 -23.14 6.67 -9.53
C LEU A 102 -24.34 7.43 -10.12
N VAL A 103 -24.65 8.59 -9.54
CA VAL A 103 -25.79 9.43 -9.95
C VAL A 103 -25.61 9.96 -11.38
N GLN A 104 -24.38 10.35 -11.73
CA GLN A 104 -23.99 10.84 -13.05
C GLN A 104 -23.06 9.83 -13.72
N TRP A 105 -23.49 8.58 -13.78
CA TRP A 105 -22.71 7.51 -14.41
C TRP A 105 -22.41 7.83 -15.87
N ASP A 106 -21.13 7.85 -16.21
CA ASP A 106 -20.64 8.07 -17.58
C ASP A 106 -19.80 6.86 -18.02
N ALA A 107 -20.44 5.93 -18.72
CA ALA A 107 -19.77 4.74 -19.27
C ALA A 107 -18.72 5.08 -20.34
N GLY A 108 -18.73 6.29 -20.91
CA GLY A 108 -17.73 6.77 -21.85
C GLY A 108 -16.39 7.13 -21.18
N ASN A 109 -16.41 7.43 -19.88
CA ASN A 109 -15.22 7.71 -19.09
C ASN A 109 -14.64 6.42 -18.51
N SER A 110 -13.43 6.03 -18.92
CA SER A 110 -12.79 4.80 -18.45
C SER A 110 -12.52 4.76 -16.94
N GLU A 111 -12.46 5.92 -16.28
CA GLU A 111 -12.17 6.03 -14.85
C GLU A 111 -13.44 6.01 -13.97
N CYS A 112 -14.65 6.05 -14.54
CA CYS A 112 -15.89 6.23 -13.76
C CYS A 112 -16.09 5.12 -12.71
N LEU A 113 -15.78 3.87 -13.05
CA LEU A 113 -15.82 2.75 -12.11
C LEU A 113 -14.82 2.92 -10.97
N LEU A 114 -13.60 3.36 -11.26
CA LEU A 114 -12.57 3.58 -10.24
C LEU A 114 -12.97 4.74 -9.31
N GLN A 115 -13.53 5.82 -9.84
CA GLN A 115 -14.03 6.93 -9.03
C GLN A 115 -15.17 6.48 -8.11
N LEU A 116 -16.14 5.73 -8.63
CA LEU A 116 -17.22 5.17 -7.83
C LEU A 116 -16.70 4.26 -6.71
N VAL A 117 -15.72 3.39 -7.00
CA VAL A 117 -15.08 2.55 -5.98
C VAL A 117 -14.41 3.40 -4.89
N LYS A 118 -13.72 4.51 -5.26
CA LYS A 118 -13.12 5.44 -4.29
C LYS A 118 -14.17 6.10 -3.39
N GLU A 119 -15.29 6.53 -3.94
CA GLU A 119 -16.41 7.11 -3.18
C GLU A 119 -17.02 6.12 -2.21
N LEU A 120 -17.26 4.88 -2.67
CA LEU A 120 -17.76 3.81 -1.81
C LEU A 120 -16.80 3.47 -0.67
N ILE A 121 -15.49 3.51 -0.91
CA ILE A 121 -14.48 3.28 0.14
C ILE A 121 -14.44 4.45 1.13
N GLN A 122 -14.65 5.69 0.67
CA GLN A 122 -14.78 6.85 1.56
C GLN A 122 -16.03 6.75 2.46
N GLN A 123 -17.16 6.32 1.89
CA GLN A 123 -18.38 5.98 2.64
C GLN A 123 -18.12 4.85 3.64
N TYR A 124 -17.41 3.80 3.22
CA TYR A 124 -17.06 2.68 4.08
C TYR A 124 -16.17 3.13 5.26
N HIS A 125 -15.23 4.03 5.02
CA HIS A 125 -14.42 4.64 6.08
C HIS A 125 -15.30 5.39 7.08
N HIS A 126 -16.26 6.19 6.62
CA HIS A 126 -17.21 6.86 7.50
C HIS A 126 -18.02 5.88 8.35
N TYR A 127 -18.53 4.81 7.74
CA TYR A 127 -19.22 3.71 8.42
C TYR A 127 -18.34 3.07 9.51
N GLN A 128 -17.07 2.79 9.23
CA GLN A 128 -16.14 2.24 10.22
C GLN A 128 -15.89 3.21 11.38
N CYS A 129 -15.74 4.51 11.11
CA CYS A 129 -15.60 5.53 12.14
C CYS A 129 -16.87 5.65 13.00
N GLN A 130 -18.06 5.48 12.43
CA GLN A 130 -19.30 5.45 13.21
C GLN A 130 -19.34 4.24 14.15
N ARG A 131 -18.92 3.06 13.68
CA ARG A 131 -18.85 1.84 14.50
C ARG A 131 -17.83 1.93 15.62
N LEU A 132 -16.71 2.62 15.39
CA LEU A 132 -15.70 2.87 16.42
C LEU A 132 -16.28 3.62 17.64
N ARG A 133 -17.31 4.45 17.46
CA ARG A 133 -17.95 5.22 18.54
C ARG A 133 -18.60 4.36 19.61
N GLU A 134 -18.81 3.07 19.36
CA GLU A 134 -19.28 2.12 20.37
C GLU A 134 -18.24 1.91 21.50
N SER A 135 -16.96 2.20 21.25
CA SER A 135 -15.89 2.15 22.25
C SER A 135 -15.35 3.55 22.53
N SER A 136 -15.57 4.05 23.74
CA SER A 136 -15.01 5.33 24.19
C SER A 136 -13.48 5.34 24.20
N ARG A 137 -12.87 4.20 24.58
CA ARG A 137 -11.41 4.04 24.66
C ARG A 137 -10.75 4.14 23.29
N LEU A 138 -11.31 3.49 22.28
CA LEU A 138 -10.78 3.48 20.92
C LEU A 138 -11.16 4.76 20.15
N LEU A 139 -12.32 5.35 20.47
CA LEU A 139 -12.68 6.68 19.98
C LEU A 139 -11.68 7.74 20.48
N PHE A 140 -11.25 7.66 21.75
CA PHE A 140 -10.20 8.54 22.27
C PHE A 140 -8.89 8.42 21.48
N GLU A 141 -8.46 7.21 21.12
CA GLU A 141 -7.28 6.99 20.29
C GLU A 141 -7.41 7.67 18.92
N TYR A 142 -8.57 7.51 18.29
CA TYR A 142 -8.87 8.11 17.00
C TYR A 142 -8.87 9.63 17.06
N ASP A 143 -9.66 10.21 17.97
CA ASP A 143 -9.83 11.66 18.08
C ASP A 143 -8.48 12.33 18.42
N SER A 144 -7.69 11.71 19.29
CA SER A 144 -6.35 12.22 19.66
C SER A 144 -5.38 12.23 18.47
N LEU A 145 -5.44 11.22 17.59
CA LEU A 145 -4.63 11.19 16.36
C LEU A 145 -5.12 12.19 15.32
N LEU A 146 -6.42 12.49 15.25
CA LEU A 146 -6.99 13.47 14.35
C LEU A 146 -6.55 14.92 14.66
N GLU A 147 -6.15 15.20 15.90
CA GLU A 147 -5.65 16.52 16.29
C GLU A 147 -4.35 16.89 15.54
N ASP A 148 -3.56 15.89 15.11
CA ASP A 148 -2.40 16.09 14.26
C ASP A 148 -2.79 15.95 12.76
N PRO A 149 -2.70 17.03 11.96
CA PRO A 149 -3.02 17.00 10.54
C PRO A 149 -2.20 15.99 9.73
N ASN A 150 -1.01 15.60 10.21
CA ASN A 150 -0.15 14.65 9.52
C ASN A 150 -0.73 13.23 9.52
N TYR A 151 -1.50 12.87 10.55
CA TYR A 151 -2.10 11.54 10.67
C TYR A 151 -3.54 11.52 10.16
N GLY A 152 -4.32 12.59 10.36
CA GLY A 152 -5.77 12.55 10.11
C GLY A 152 -6.19 12.19 8.69
N ARG A 153 -5.48 12.67 7.65
CA ARG A 153 -5.75 12.29 6.25
C ARG A 153 -5.05 10.99 5.81
N ASN A 154 -4.18 10.48 6.66
CA ASN A 154 -3.26 9.38 6.41
C ASN A 154 -3.56 8.20 7.34
N MET A 155 -4.84 8.05 7.74
CA MET A 155 -5.29 7.02 8.66
C MET A 155 -6.55 6.30 8.14
N GLU A 156 -6.55 4.97 8.25
CA GLU A 156 -7.69 4.10 8.00
C GLU A 156 -8.00 3.28 9.24
N ILE A 157 -9.28 2.97 9.41
CA ILE A 157 -9.77 2.26 10.59
C ILE A 157 -10.73 1.17 10.17
N TYR A 158 -10.57 0.02 10.81
CA TYR A 158 -11.51 -1.08 10.74
C TYR A 158 -11.98 -1.46 12.14
N ALA A 159 -13.28 -1.36 12.38
CA ALA A 159 -13.95 -1.85 13.56
C ALA A 159 -14.48 -3.26 13.30
N GLY A 160 -13.91 -4.24 14.01
CA GLY A 160 -14.36 -5.63 13.97
C GLY A 160 -15.76 -5.77 14.53
N ARG A 161 -16.47 -6.85 14.16
CA ARG A 161 -17.78 -7.13 14.74
C ARG A 161 -17.65 -7.47 16.20
N LYS A 162 -18.61 -7.01 16.98
CA LYS A 162 -18.73 -7.41 18.37
C LYS A 162 -18.99 -8.91 18.42
N ASN A 163 -18.12 -9.63 19.12
CA ASN A 163 -18.31 -11.07 19.32
C ASN A 163 -19.63 -11.30 20.08
N SER A 164 -20.54 -12.09 19.52
CA SER A 164 -21.86 -12.32 20.12
C SER A 164 -21.81 -13.06 21.47
N TRP A 165 -20.74 -13.79 21.76
CA TRP A 165 -20.56 -14.56 22.99
C TRP A 165 -19.78 -13.78 24.06
N THR A 166 -18.66 -13.15 23.69
CA THR A 166 -17.79 -12.44 24.65
C THR A 166 -18.13 -10.96 24.77
N GLY A 167 -18.84 -10.40 23.78
CA GLY A 167 -19.07 -8.95 23.69
C GLY A 167 -17.80 -8.17 23.34
N GLU A 168 -16.69 -8.84 23.03
CA GLU A 168 -15.42 -8.18 22.71
C GLU A 168 -15.51 -7.49 21.35
N PHE A 169 -14.86 -6.34 21.28
CA PHE A 169 -14.78 -5.48 20.11
C PHE A 169 -13.32 -5.31 19.76
N SER A 170 -12.95 -5.69 18.54
CA SER A 170 -11.61 -5.48 18.01
C SER A 170 -11.60 -4.28 17.08
N ALA A 171 -10.46 -3.60 17.00
CA ALA A 171 -10.26 -2.53 16.04
C ALA A 171 -8.85 -2.59 15.48
N ARG A 172 -8.68 -2.05 14.28
CA ARG A 172 -7.38 -1.87 13.67
C ARG A 172 -7.25 -0.47 13.12
N PHE A 173 -6.12 0.14 13.43
CA PHE A 173 -5.68 1.42 12.89
C PHE A 173 -4.56 1.14 11.90
N LEU A 174 -4.61 1.76 10.73
CA LEU A 174 -3.53 1.76 9.75
C LEU A 174 -3.14 3.20 9.47
N LEU A 175 -1.88 3.55 9.72
CA LEU A 175 -1.36 4.90 9.54
C LEU A 175 -0.23 4.92 8.52
N LYS A 176 -0.27 5.87 7.59
CA LYS A 176 0.90 6.24 6.78
C LYS A 176 1.80 7.18 7.58
N LEU A 177 3.01 6.72 7.87
CA LEU A 177 3.94 7.45 8.72
C LEU A 177 4.57 8.63 7.95
N PRO A 178 4.61 9.85 8.52
CA PRO A 178 5.17 11.04 7.88
C PRO A 178 6.70 11.07 7.99
N VAL A 179 7.37 10.09 7.39
CA VAL A 179 8.84 10.01 7.30
C VAL A 179 9.27 10.29 5.87
N ASP A 180 10.30 11.11 5.70
CA ASP A 180 10.86 11.43 4.38
C ASP A 180 11.79 10.32 3.89
N PHE A 181 11.38 9.65 2.81
CA PHE A 181 12.15 8.60 2.14
C PHE A 181 12.76 9.05 0.80
N SER A 182 12.61 10.32 0.41
CA SER A 182 12.98 10.81 -0.94
C SER A 182 14.45 10.62 -1.33
N ASN A 183 15.33 10.44 -0.34
CA ASN A 183 16.79 10.34 -0.54
C ASN A 183 17.35 8.93 -0.27
N ILE A 184 16.50 7.91 -0.09
CA ILE A 184 16.98 6.54 0.08
C ILE A 184 17.67 6.04 -1.22
N PRO A 185 18.62 5.09 -1.12
CA PRO A 185 19.26 4.51 -2.31
C PRO A 185 18.23 3.87 -3.26
N ILE A 186 18.52 3.93 -4.55
CA ILE A 186 17.64 3.37 -5.59
C ILE A 186 17.60 1.85 -5.43
N TYR A 187 16.39 1.29 -5.47
CA TYR A 187 16.16 -0.15 -5.47
C TYR A 187 15.90 -0.63 -6.90
N LEU A 188 16.84 -1.41 -7.47
CA LEU A 188 16.64 -2.03 -8.78
C LEU A 188 16.03 -3.43 -8.63
N LEU A 189 14.79 -3.55 -9.07
CA LEU A 189 14.08 -4.83 -9.13
C LEU A 189 14.70 -5.73 -10.22
N LYS A 190 14.77 -7.03 -9.94
CA LYS A 190 15.21 -8.05 -10.92
C LYS A 190 14.34 -8.06 -12.18
N ASP A 191 13.08 -7.69 -12.03
CA ASP A 191 12.15 -7.49 -13.14
C ASP A 191 11.86 -6.00 -13.24
N THR A 192 12.41 -5.37 -14.27
CA THR A 192 12.25 -3.93 -14.52
C THR A 192 10.83 -3.55 -14.93
N THR A 193 9.93 -4.51 -15.12
CA THR A 193 8.52 -4.26 -15.42
C THR A 193 7.65 -4.10 -14.17
N LEU A 194 8.18 -4.46 -12.99
CA LEU A 194 7.50 -4.29 -11.72
C LEU A 194 7.73 -2.86 -11.20
N ASP A 195 6.64 -2.14 -10.96
CA ASP A 195 6.68 -0.87 -10.23
C ASP A 195 6.82 -1.18 -8.72
N PRO A 196 7.90 -0.75 -8.05
CA PRO A 196 8.08 -0.96 -6.61
C PRO A 196 7.04 -0.21 -5.75
N GLY A 197 6.25 0.68 -6.37
CA GLY A 197 5.23 1.46 -5.70
C GLY A 197 5.80 2.72 -5.07
N GLU A 198 4.96 3.39 -4.27
CA GLU A 198 5.38 4.57 -3.52
C GLU A 198 6.23 4.17 -2.31
N ASP A 199 7.27 4.95 -2.01
CA ASP A 199 8.08 4.75 -0.80
C ASP A 199 7.32 5.19 0.44
N VAL A 200 6.65 4.22 1.07
CA VAL A 200 5.76 4.43 2.20
C VAL A 200 6.07 3.43 3.32
N ALA A 201 5.96 3.92 4.56
CA ALA A 201 5.90 3.09 5.75
C ALA A 201 4.49 3.15 6.36
N LEU A 202 3.90 1.99 6.60
CA LEU A 202 2.57 1.84 7.18
C LEU A 202 2.65 1.20 8.56
N LEU A 203 2.11 1.85 9.57
CA LEU A 203 1.99 1.29 10.91
C LEU A 203 0.56 0.77 11.12
N SER A 204 0.43 -0.53 11.28
CA SER A 204 -0.83 -1.16 11.68
C SER A 204 -0.82 -1.43 13.18
N VAL A 205 -1.85 -1.00 13.90
CA VAL A 205 -2.04 -1.33 15.32
C VAL A 205 -3.38 -2.03 15.49
N SER A 206 -3.34 -3.30 15.91
CA SER A 206 -4.54 -4.10 16.16
C SER A 206 -4.82 -4.18 17.66
N PHE A 207 -6.05 -3.85 18.04
CA PHE A 207 -6.61 -3.97 19.37
C PHE A 207 -7.56 -5.17 19.36
N GLU A 208 -7.28 -6.20 20.15
CA GLU A 208 -8.14 -7.39 20.23
C GLU A 208 -9.32 -7.21 21.20
N ASP A 209 -9.20 -6.24 22.12
CA ASP A 209 -10.23 -5.86 23.08
C ASP A 209 -10.46 -4.34 23.10
N ALA A 210 -11.66 -3.94 23.55
CA ALA A 210 -12.07 -2.54 23.59
C ALA A 210 -11.30 -1.70 24.61
N GLU A 211 -10.70 -2.33 25.63
CA GLU A 211 -9.96 -1.68 26.72
C GLU A 211 -8.48 -1.47 26.37
N ALA A 212 -8.05 -1.89 25.18
CA ALA A 212 -6.67 -1.77 24.70
C ALA A 212 -5.64 -2.48 25.60
N THR A 213 -5.99 -3.66 26.12
CA THR A 213 -5.08 -4.48 26.92
C THR A 213 -4.22 -5.41 26.06
N GLN A 214 -4.73 -5.85 24.92
CA GLN A 214 -4.06 -6.70 23.94
C GLN A 214 -3.87 -5.92 22.62
N VAL A 215 -2.69 -5.30 22.50
CA VAL A 215 -2.35 -4.40 21.40
C VAL A 215 -1.14 -4.93 20.63
N PHE A 216 -1.31 -5.10 19.32
CA PHE A 216 -0.31 -5.69 18.43
C PHE A 216 0.07 -4.70 17.31
N PRO A 217 1.20 -3.98 17.46
CA PRO A 217 1.72 -3.13 16.40
C PRO A 217 2.52 -3.93 15.37
N LYS A 218 2.39 -3.57 14.09
CA LYS A 218 3.14 -4.12 12.95
C LYS A 218 3.51 -3.00 12.01
N LEU A 219 4.78 -2.94 11.62
CA LEU A 219 5.29 -1.97 10.66
C LEU A 219 5.51 -2.65 9.30
N TYR A 220 4.88 -2.13 8.26
CA TYR A 220 5.07 -2.53 6.87
C TYR A 220 5.88 -1.45 6.16
N LEU A 221 6.84 -1.87 5.34
CA LEU A 221 7.72 -0.99 4.58
C LEU A 221 7.58 -1.32 3.10
N SER A 222 7.64 -0.31 2.23
CA SER A 222 7.76 -0.54 0.79
C SER A 222 9.03 -1.35 0.48
N PRO A 223 9.08 -2.09 -0.64
CA PRO A 223 10.25 -2.88 -1.02
C PRO A 223 11.56 -2.07 -1.04
N SER A 224 11.53 -0.82 -1.51
CA SER A 224 12.72 0.05 -1.55
C SER A 224 13.21 0.39 -0.14
N ILE A 225 12.30 0.75 0.77
CA ILE A 225 12.64 1.08 2.16
C ILE A 225 13.15 -0.17 2.88
N GLU A 226 12.47 -1.31 2.71
CA GLU A 226 12.89 -2.57 3.30
C GLU A 226 14.31 -2.93 2.86
N HIS A 227 14.61 -2.80 1.57
CA HIS A 227 15.95 -3.03 1.04
C HIS A 227 16.99 -2.06 1.63
N ALA A 228 16.69 -0.76 1.63
CA ALA A 228 17.59 0.27 2.15
C ALA A 228 17.92 0.07 3.62
N LEU A 229 16.99 -0.46 4.41
CA LEU A 229 17.16 -0.72 5.85
C LEU A 229 17.74 -2.09 6.18
N GLY A 230 18.06 -2.92 5.18
CA GLY A 230 18.70 -4.23 5.38
C GLY A 230 17.72 -5.39 5.61
N GLY A 231 16.48 -5.27 5.12
CA GLY A 231 15.43 -6.29 5.25
C GLY A 231 14.52 -6.09 6.46
N SER A 232 13.33 -6.69 6.42
CA SER A 232 12.32 -6.64 7.51
C SER A 232 12.84 -7.13 8.87
N SER A 233 13.83 -8.03 8.90
CA SER A 233 14.44 -8.51 10.14
C SER A 233 15.41 -7.52 10.80
N ALA A 234 15.86 -6.47 10.10
CA ALA A 234 16.80 -5.49 10.63
C ALA A 234 16.12 -4.35 11.42
N LEU A 235 14.78 -4.28 11.36
CA LEU A 235 13.98 -3.25 12.01
C LEU A 235 12.98 -3.84 13.00
N HIS A 236 13.25 -3.64 14.29
CA HIS A 236 12.30 -3.89 15.35
C HIS A 236 11.72 -2.57 15.86
N ILE A 237 10.40 -2.51 15.95
CA ILE A 237 9.67 -1.42 16.60
C ILE A 237 9.43 -1.75 18.07
N PRO A 238 9.31 -0.74 18.96
CA PRO A 238 8.97 -0.98 20.35
C PRO A 238 7.59 -1.64 20.48
N ALA A 239 7.43 -2.51 21.48
CA ALA A 239 6.11 -3.01 21.85
C ALA A 239 5.21 -1.87 22.34
N PHE A 240 3.89 -2.03 22.17
CA PHE A 240 2.94 -1.04 22.67
C PHE A 240 2.93 -1.06 24.21
N PRO A 241 3.12 0.08 24.88
CA PRO A 241 3.18 0.11 26.34
C PRO A 241 1.80 -0.15 26.97
N SER A 242 1.77 -0.88 28.08
CA SER A 242 0.54 -1.14 28.83
C SER A 242 -0.12 0.16 29.29
N GLY A 243 -1.39 0.36 28.92
CA GLY A 243 -2.12 1.60 29.21
C GLY A 243 -1.65 2.81 28.41
N GLY A 244 -0.79 2.63 27.41
CA GLY A 244 -0.35 3.71 26.53
C GLY A 244 -1.42 4.11 25.51
N CYS A 245 -1.10 5.15 24.73
CA CYS A 245 -1.92 5.67 23.65
C CYS A 245 -1.13 5.81 22.34
N LEU A 246 -1.84 5.82 21.22
CA LEU A 246 -1.28 5.95 19.88
C LEU A 246 -0.63 7.32 19.68
N ILE A 247 -1.21 8.39 20.23
CA ILE A 247 -0.66 9.74 20.07
C ILE A 247 0.77 9.88 20.66
N ASP A 248 1.10 9.08 21.68
CA ASP A 248 2.47 9.00 22.23
C ASP A 248 3.33 7.94 21.53
N TYR A 249 2.73 6.83 21.10
CA TYR A 249 3.42 5.70 20.51
C TYR A 249 3.88 5.96 19.06
N VAL A 250 3.00 6.53 18.22
CA VAL A 250 3.27 6.77 16.79
C VAL A 250 4.49 7.68 16.61
N PRO A 251 4.65 8.82 17.32
CA PRO A 251 5.84 9.66 17.21
C PRO A 251 7.15 8.93 17.55
N GLN A 252 7.12 8.00 18.52
CA GLN A 252 8.31 7.21 18.88
C GLN A 252 8.75 6.30 17.72
N VAL A 253 7.78 5.65 17.05
CA VAL A 253 8.05 4.82 15.87
C VAL A 253 8.57 5.68 14.71
N CYS A 254 7.95 6.85 14.47
CA CYS A 254 8.40 7.81 13.46
C CYS A 254 9.84 8.26 13.71
N GLN A 255 10.19 8.59 14.95
CA GLN A 255 11.54 9.03 15.32
C GLN A 255 12.57 7.90 15.12
N LEU A 256 12.25 6.68 15.53
CA LEU A 256 13.11 5.51 15.34
C LEU A 256 13.38 5.27 13.84
N LEU A 257 12.32 5.31 13.03
CA LEU A 257 12.42 5.11 11.59
C LEU A 257 13.22 6.24 10.93
N THR A 258 12.95 7.50 11.30
CA THR A 258 13.68 8.68 10.81
C THR A 258 15.18 8.57 11.09
N ASN A 259 15.56 8.23 12.32
CA ASN A 259 16.96 8.07 12.70
C ASN A 259 17.67 7.00 11.85
N LYS A 260 17.00 5.87 11.59
CA LYS A 260 17.56 4.80 10.75
C LYS A 260 17.69 5.21 9.29
N VAL A 261 16.67 5.86 8.74
CA VAL A 261 16.68 6.38 7.36
C VAL A 261 17.83 7.37 7.18
N GLN A 262 17.97 8.33 8.10
CA GLN A 262 19.05 9.31 8.06
C GLN A 262 20.45 8.67 8.17
N TYR A 263 20.60 7.64 9.01
CA TYR A 263 21.85 6.89 9.11
C TYR A 263 22.24 6.21 7.79
N VAL A 264 21.27 5.56 7.12
CA VAL A 264 21.49 4.91 5.82
C VAL A 264 21.83 5.94 4.73
N ILE A 265 21.08 7.03 4.65
CA ILE A 265 21.30 8.11 3.69
C ILE A 265 22.70 8.72 3.86
N GLN A 266 23.11 8.98 5.11
CA GLN A 266 24.43 9.52 5.38
C GLN A 266 25.55 8.55 4.97
N GLY A 267 25.40 7.26 5.27
CA GLY A 267 26.35 6.23 4.84
C GLY A 267 26.44 6.14 3.32
N TYR A 268 25.30 6.15 2.64
CA TYR A 268 25.20 6.14 1.18
C TYR A 268 25.89 7.35 0.55
N HIS A 269 25.65 8.56 1.03
CA HIS A 269 26.31 9.77 0.50
C HIS A 269 27.82 9.73 0.69
N LYS A 270 28.32 9.28 1.84
CA LYS A 270 29.76 9.13 2.10
C LYS A 270 30.40 8.10 1.16
N ARG A 271 29.75 6.95 0.94
CA ARG A 271 30.22 5.95 -0.03
C ARG A 271 30.24 6.52 -1.45
N ARG A 272 29.18 7.22 -1.85
CA ARG A 272 29.11 7.87 -3.16
C ARG A 272 30.22 8.90 -3.37
N GLU A 273 30.46 9.75 -2.38
CA GLU A 273 31.54 10.74 -2.41
C GLU A 273 32.92 10.07 -2.50
N TYR A 274 33.14 9.02 -1.70
CA TYR A 274 34.36 8.23 -1.74
C TYR A 274 34.61 7.64 -3.13
N ILE A 275 33.64 6.93 -3.70
CA ILE A 275 33.77 6.33 -5.03
C ILE A 275 33.95 7.41 -6.10
N ALA A 276 33.19 8.51 -6.05
CA ALA A 276 33.34 9.62 -6.99
C ALA A 276 34.75 10.23 -6.95
N ALA A 277 35.37 10.36 -5.78
CA ALA A 277 36.74 10.81 -5.65
C ALA A 277 37.72 9.85 -6.34
N PHE A 278 37.55 8.53 -6.18
CA PHE A 278 38.38 7.54 -6.88
C PHE A 278 38.18 7.56 -8.39
N LEU A 279 36.93 7.67 -8.87
CA LEU A 279 36.62 7.78 -10.30
C LEU A 279 37.26 9.04 -10.91
N SER A 280 37.28 10.16 -10.17
CA SER A 280 37.94 11.39 -10.61
C SER A 280 39.46 11.24 -10.74
N HIS A 281 40.11 10.57 -9.79
CA HIS A 281 41.58 10.43 -9.78
C HIS A 281 42.11 9.28 -10.64
N PHE A 282 41.36 8.18 -10.72
CA PHE A 282 41.80 6.90 -11.34
C PHE A 282 40.84 6.42 -12.43
N GLY A 283 39.98 7.29 -12.97
CA GLY A 283 38.90 6.93 -13.90
C GLY A 283 39.33 6.12 -15.12
N THR A 284 40.55 6.33 -15.62
CA THR A 284 41.10 5.59 -16.78
C THR A 284 41.44 4.14 -16.47
N GLY A 285 41.60 3.78 -15.20
CA GLY A 285 41.91 2.43 -14.72
C GLY A 285 40.72 1.72 -14.07
N VAL A 286 39.50 2.24 -14.19
CA VAL A 286 38.32 1.62 -13.58
C VAL A 286 37.93 0.36 -14.35
N VAL A 287 37.79 -0.76 -13.65
CA VAL A 287 37.30 -2.03 -14.22
C VAL A 287 35.80 -2.14 -14.02
N GLU A 288 35.34 -2.03 -12.77
CA GLU A 288 33.93 -2.07 -12.39
C GLU A 288 33.72 -1.36 -11.05
N TYR A 289 32.49 -0.91 -10.77
CA TYR A 289 32.09 -0.44 -9.46
C TYR A 289 30.59 -0.65 -9.26
N ASP A 290 30.18 -0.70 -7.99
CA ASP A 290 28.78 -0.73 -7.60
C ASP A 290 28.14 0.65 -7.82
N ALA A 291 27.43 0.81 -8.93
CA ALA A 291 26.76 2.06 -9.29
C ALA A 291 25.49 2.33 -8.48
N GLU A 292 25.01 1.35 -7.72
CA GLU A 292 23.75 1.42 -6.96
C GLU A 292 24.02 1.74 -5.49
N GLY A 293 24.81 0.90 -4.82
CA GLY A 293 25.09 1.01 -3.39
C GLY A 293 26.41 1.69 -3.05
N PHE A 294 27.30 1.89 -4.05
CA PHE A 294 28.67 2.40 -3.89
C PHE A 294 29.51 1.59 -2.90
N THR A 295 29.22 0.30 -2.74
CA THR A 295 29.88 -0.56 -1.75
C THR A 295 31.20 -1.16 -2.24
N LYS A 296 31.40 -1.23 -3.57
CA LYS A 296 32.55 -1.90 -4.19
C LYS A 296 33.11 -1.09 -5.36
N LEU A 297 34.43 -1.14 -5.53
CA LEU A 297 35.17 -0.60 -6.68
C LEU A 297 36.37 -1.48 -6.99
N THR A 298 36.59 -1.77 -8.26
CA THR A 298 37.73 -2.52 -8.76
C THR A 298 38.52 -1.65 -9.75
N LEU A 299 39.80 -1.45 -9.48
CA LEU A 299 40.72 -0.69 -10.33
C LEU A 299 41.83 -1.58 -10.87
N LEU A 300 42.22 -1.35 -12.12
CA LEU A 300 43.42 -1.88 -12.75
C LEU A 300 44.52 -0.82 -12.72
N LEU A 301 45.59 -1.11 -12.00
CA LEU A 301 46.74 -0.22 -11.84
C LEU A 301 48.00 -0.89 -12.36
N MET A 302 49.01 -0.08 -12.67
CA MET A 302 50.30 -0.55 -13.17
C MET A 302 51.44 0.01 -12.32
N TRP A 303 52.37 -0.85 -11.94
CA TRP A 303 53.60 -0.45 -11.27
C TRP A 303 54.80 -1.15 -11.91
N LYS A 304 55.72 -0.39 -12.51
CA LYS A 304 56.91 -0.90 -13.21
C LYS A 304 56.58 -2.02 -14.21
N ASP A 305 55.61 -1.77 -15.09
CA ASP A 305 55.12 -2.70 -16.12
C ASP A 305 54.40 -3.96 -15.60
N PHE A 306 54.15 -4.08 -14.29
CA PHE A 306 53.31 -5.12 -13.72
C PHE A 306 51.91 -4.57 -13.42
N CYS A 307 50.90 -5.18 -14.03
CA CYS A 307 49.49 -4.88 -13.75
C CYS A 307 49.00 -5.61 -12.50
N PHE A 308 48.19 -4.95 -11.69
CA PHE A 308 47.50 -5.56 -10.55
C PHE A 308 46.11 -4.95 -10.36
N LEU A 309 45.22 -5.70 -9.70
CA LEU A 309 43.88 -5.26 -9.34
C LEU A 309 43.84 -4.76 -7.89
N LEU A 310 43.22 -3.61 -7.68
CA LEU A 310 42.87 -3.09 -6.36
C LEU A 310 41.36 -3.19 -6.16
N LEU A 311 40.95 -3.91 -5.13
CA LEU A 311 39.56 -4.03 -4.72
C LEU A 311 39.32 -3.15 -3.49
N CYS A 312 38.51 -2.11 -3.64
CA CYS A 312 38.06 -1.25 -2.56
C CYS A 312 36.65 -1.68 -2.16
N ALA A 313 36.46 -2.00 -0.87
CA ALA A 313 35.15 -2.24 -0.29
C ALA A 313 34.90 -1.23 0.82
N SER A 314 33.75 -0.56 0.79
CA SER A 314 33.29 0.29 1.90
C SER A 314 32.25 -0.47 2.71
N GLN A 315 32.50 -0.62 4.01
CA GLN A 315 31.51 -1.12 4.98
C GLN A 315 30.61 0.02 5.43
#